data_AF-A0A7T8KGC5-F1
#
_entry.id   AF-A0A7T8KGC5-F1
#
_cell.length_a   1.000
_cell.length_b   1.000
_cell.length_c   1.000
_cell.angle_alpha   90.00
_cell.angle_beta   90.00
_cell.angle_gamma   90.00
#
_symmetry.space_group_name_H-M   'P 1'
#
loop_
_entity.id
_entity.type
_entity.pdbx_description
1 polymer ?
#
loop_
_entity_poly.entity_id
_entity_poly.type
_entity_poly.pdbx_seq_one_letter_code
_entity_poly.pdbx_strand_id
1 'polypeptide(L)'
;MPKVIDPIRLIHELGGNRVWVYDSQKESLCCRLCSKSFNIKIRSNLFHHVRSNKHQKHLDLFNKTQTIELEEQTSSVTRPTFTMDLTRMMIACNIPLAKVEQPEFINFFEKHCGKRLPSRTTLTKCMEEECETICSKIKEQLKEKDIFVQADETTDSQGRAMTAIMAGTLNGVTLERPFLIGLSDVTTINNQSLQLAVIRALRKVLGSELANKKLRLFLTDGASYCLKAGRGLRQQFPNLIHVTCIAHALNRVADLARTQFPKVNHLISE
;
A
#
# COMPACT_ATOMS: atom_id res chain seq x y z
N MET A 1 8.44 44.75 -49.91
CA MET A 1 8.70 44.78 -48.45
C MET A 1 8.48 43.39 -47.89
N PRO A 2 9.47 42.73 -47.27
CA PRO A 2 9.25 41.42 -46.66
C PRO A 2 8.25 41.60 -45.50
N LYS A 3 7.14 40.86 -45.50
CA LYS A 3 6.21 40.84 -44.37
C LYS A 3 6.99 40.34 -43.15
N VAL A 4 7.34 41.24 -42.24
CA VAL A 4 7.94 40.87 -40.95
C VAL A 4 6.92 39.97 -40.25
N ILE A 5 7.25 38.68 -40.15
CA ILE A 5 6.37 37.70 -39.53
C ILE A 5 6.58 37.83 -38.03
N ASP A 6 5.61 38.41 -37.34
CA ASP A 6 5.59 38.46 -35.87
C ASP A 6 5.34 37.05 -35.31
N PRO A 7 6.33 36.42 -34.65
CA PRO A 7 6.20 35.09 -34.06
C PRO A 7 5.15 35.04 -32.95
N ILE A 8 4.94 36.15 -32.21
CA ILE A 8 4.00 36.22 -31.09
C ILE A 8 2.57 36.12 -31.61
N ARG A 9 2.26 36.89 -32.66
CA ARG A 9 0.95 36.82 -33.33
C ARG A 9 0.67 35.43 -33.89
N LEU A 10 1.68 34.80 -34.50
CA LEU A 10 1.53 33.47 -35.08
C LEU A 10 1.30 32.39 -34.00
N ILE A 11 1.94 32.49 -32.83
CA ILE A 11 1.66 31.59 -31.71
C ILE A 11 0.22 31.74 -31.24
N HIS A 12 -0.28 32.97 -31.11
CA HIS A 12 -1.66 33.22 -30.71
C HIS A 12 -2.68 32.58 -31.67
N GLU A 13 -2.42 32.65 -32.98
CA GLU A 13 -3.28 32.05 -34.01
C GLU A 13 -3.31 30.50 -34.00
N LEU A 14 -2.29 29.85 -33.42
CA LEU A 14 -2.09 28.39 -33.54
C LEU A 14 -2.34 27.61 -32.24
N GLY A 15 -2.97 28.23 -31.24
CA GLY A 15 -3.27 27.60 -29.94
C GLY A 15 -2.44 28.14 -28.76
N GLY A 16 -1.70 29.22 -28.96
CA GLY A 16 -1.04 29.97 -27.90
C GLY A 16 0.27 29.36 -27.38
N ASN A 17 0.89 30.07 -26.43
CA ASN A 17 2.22 29.74 -25.89
C ASN A 17 2.28 28.39 -25.16
N ARG A 18 1.13 27.78 -24.85
CA ARG A 18 1.03 26.45 -24.23
C ARG A 18 1.31 25.33 -25.22
N VAL A 19 0.99 25.54 -26.50
CA VAL A 19 1.21 24.56 -27.58
C VAL A 19 2.50 24.85 -28.33
N TRP A 20 2.88 26.12 -28.43
CA TRP A 20 3.99 26.57 -29.27
C TRP A 20 5.06 27.34 -28.49
N VAL A 21 6.32 27.11 -28.85
CA VAL A 21 7.49 27.87 -28.36
C VAL A 21 8.23 28.43 -29.55
N TYR A 22 8.61 29.70 -29.46
CA TYR A 22 9.54 30.29 -30.43
C TYR A 22 10.99 30.08 -29.99
N ASP A 23 11.79 29.49 -30.86
CA ASP A 23 13.24 29.41 -30.75
C ASP A 23 13.86 30.54 -31.58
N SER A 24 14.39 31.56 -30.89
CA SER A 24 15.01 32.74 -31.49
C SER A 24 16.35 32.44 -32.16
N GLN A 25 17.05 31.38 -31.75
CA GLN A 25 18.32 30.99 -32.35
C GLN A 25 18.12 30.31 -33.70
N LYS A 26 17.02 29.56 -33.86
CA LYS A 26 16.71 28.78 -35.07
C LYS A 26 15.63 29.40 -35.95
N GLU A 27 15.12 30.58 -35.60
CA GLU A 27 13.97 31.23 -36.23
C GLU A 27 12.79 30.26 -36.48
N SER A 28 12.50 29.39 -35.50
CA SER A 28 11.57 28.27 -35.67
C SER A 28 10.53 28.18 -34.55
N LEU A 29 9.35 27.67 -34.88
CA LEU A 29 8.28 27.35 -33.93
C LEU A 29 8.29 25.87 -33.61
N CYS A 30 8.35 25.55 -32.32
CA CYS A 30 8.34 24.19 -31.79
C CYS A 30 6.97 23.87 -31.19
N CYS A 31 6.32 22.83 -31.70
CA CYS A 31 5.10 22.28 -31.12
C CYS A 31 5.46 21.41 -29.91
N ARG A 32 5.04 21.80 -28.71
CA ARG A 32 5.29 21.07 -27.46
C ARG A 32 4.56 19.72 -27.43
N LEU A 33 3.39 19.63 -28.07
CA LEU A 33 2.55 18.42 -28.06
C LEU A 33 3.10 17.31 -28.96
N CYS A 34 3.86 17.67 -29.99
CA CYS A 34 4.36 16.72 -30.99
C CYS A 34 5.89 16.69 -31.06
N SER A 35 6.58 17.54 -30.30
CA SER A 35 8.03 17.72 -30.29
C SER A 35 8.61 17.94 -31.69
N LYS A 36 7.94 18.75 -32.51
CA LYS A 36 8.36 19.06 -33.89
C LYS A 36 8.63 20.55 -34.07
N SER A 37 9.72 20.87 -34.76
CA SER A 37 10.14 22.25 -35.08
C SER A 37 9.83 22.60 -36.53
N PHE A 38 9.37 23.83 -36.76
CA PHE A 38 8.97 24.34 -38.06
C PHE A 38 9.57 25.72 -38.32
N ASN A 39 10.14 25.93 -39.50
CA ASN A 39 10.66 27.23 -39.88
C ASN A 39 9.50 28.23 -40.11
N ILE A 40 9.57 29.40 -39.46
CA ILE A 40 8.50 30.42 -39.52
C ILE A 40 8.29 30.97 -40.93
N LYS A 41 9.34 30.98 -41.77
CA LYS A 41 9.27 31.45 -43.15
C LYS A 41 8.37 30.55 -44.01
N ILE A 42 8.13 29.30 -43.60
CA ILE A 42 7.34 28.31 -44.34
C ILE A 42 6.05 27.98 -43.58
N ARG A 43 5.09 28.93 -43.62
CA ARG A 43 3.80 28.81 -42.93
C ARG A 43 2.98 27.58 -43.32
N SER A 44 3.05 27.12 -44.57
CA SER A 44 2.25 25.98 -45.07
C SER A 44 2.49 24.70 -44.26
N ASN A 45 3.75 24.40 -43.90
CA ASN A 45 4.10 23.21 -43.12
C ASN A 45 3.53 23.25 -41.70
N LEU A 46 3.49 24.45 -41.11
CA LEU A 46 2.95 24.71 -39.78
C LEU A 46 1.43 24.46 -39.75
N PHE A 47 0.70 25.02 -40.72
CA PHE A 47 -0.74 24.81 -40.83
C PHE A 47 -1.10 23.36 -41.19
N HIS A 48 -0.30 22.70 -42.04
CA HIS A 48 -0.47 21.28 -42.33
C HIS A 48 -0.24 20.41 -41.08
N HIS A 49 0.73 20.77 -40.25
CA HIS A 49 0.95 20.09 -38.97
C HIS A 49 -0.24 20.25 -38.01
N VAL A 50 -0.74 21.47 -37.82
CA VAL A 50 -1.88 21.74 -36.92
C VAL A 50 -3.12 20.96 -37.35
N ARG A 51 -3.35 20.83 -38.65
CA ARG A 51 -4.48 20.08 -39.20
C ARG A 51 -4.27 18.57 -39.24
N SER A 52 -3.09 18.08 -38.87
CA SER A 52 -2.82 16.64 -38.91
C SER A 52 -3.59 15.89 -37.81
N ASN A 53 -4.12 14.71 -38.14
CA ASN A 53 -4.84 13.86 -37.19
C ASN A 53 -4.03 13.55 -35.93
N LYS A 54 -2.69 13.46 -36.05
CA LYS A 54 -1.80 13.24 -34.92
C LYS A 54 -1.79 14.44 -33.97
N HIS A 55 -1.70 15.65 -34.50
CA HIS A 55 -1.73 16.87 -33.70
C HIS A 55 -3.09 17.03 -33.03
N GLN A 56 -4.20 16.85 -33.76
CA GLN A 56 -5.54 16.99 -33.21
C GLN A 56 -5.78 16.02 -32.04
N LYS A 57 -5.39 14.75 -32.16
CA LYS A 57 -5.49 13.79 -31.06
C LYS A 57 -4.69 14.21 -29.83
N HIS A 58 -3.45 14.69 -30.02
CA HIS A 58 -2.61 15.15 -28.90
C HIS A 58 -3.17 16.44 -28.27
N LEU A 59 -3.77 17.32 -29.06
CA LEU A 59 -4.43 18.54 -28.60
C LEU A 59 -5.70 18.22 -27.79
N ASP A 60 -6.52 17.27 -28.25
CA ASP A 60 -7.71 16.81 -27.53
C ASP A 60 -7.35 16.15 -26.19
N LEU A 61 -6.28 15.34 -26.16
CA LEU A 61 -5.71 14.78 -24.93
C LEU A 61 -5.22 15.89 -23.99
N PHE A 62 -4.46 16.85 -24.51
CA PHE A 62 -3.94 17.97 -23.73
C PHE A 62 -5.06 18.83 -23.12
N ASN A 63 -6.11 19.11 -23.87
CA ASN A 63 -7.26 19.88 -23.40
C ASN A 63 -8.07 19.11 -22.34
N LYS A 64 -8.22 17.78 -22.47
CA LYS A 64 -8.85 16.92 -21.45
C LYS A 64 -8.06 16.89 -20.15
N THR A 65 -6.73 16.77 -20.21
CA THR A 65 -5.87 16.85 -19.02
C THR A 65 -5.98 18.21 -18.36
N GLN A 66 -6.08 19.29 -19.14
CA GLN A 66 -6.20 20.65 -18.60
C GLN A 66 -7.58 20.95 -17.98
N THR A 67 -8.65 20.28 -18.42
CA THR A 67 -9.96 20.38 -17.74
C THR A 67 -9.91 19.72 -16.35
N ILE A 68 -9.18 18.60 -16.25
CA ILE A 68 -8.91 17.92 -14.97
C ILE A 68 -8.03 18.81 -14.06
N GLU A 69 -6.99 19.44 -14.61
CA GLU A 69 -6.10 20.33 -13.83
C GLU A 69 -6.74 21.67 -13.41
N LEU A 70 -7.70 22.21 -14.17
CA LEU A 70 -8.41 23.45 -13.83
C LEU A 70 -9.47 23.24 -12.74
N GLU A 71 -10.10 22.07 -12.68
CA GLU A 71 -10.97 21.68 -11.56
C GLU A 71 -10.15 21.44 -10.27
N GLU A 72 -8.88 21.04 -10.37
CA GLU A 72 -7.97 20.83 -9.24
C GLU A 72 -7.37 22.14 -8.66
N GLN A 73 -7.38 23.25 -9.39
CA GLN A 73 -6.70 24.50 -8.98
C GLN A 73 -7.51 25.43 -8.06
N THR A 74 -8.80 25.14 -7.79
CA THR A 74 -9.63 25.95 -6.86
C THR A 74 -9.67 25.41 -5.44
N SER A 75 -9.07 24.25 -5.18
CA SER A 75 -8.96 23.66 -3.84
C SER A 75 -7.49 23.47 -3.47
N SER A 76 -7.04 24.21 -2.47
CA SER A 76 -5.78 24.03 -1.77
C SER A 76 -5.40 22.55 -1.56
N VAL A 77 -4.20 22.15 -2.00
CA VAL A 77 -3.39 21.02 -1.52
C VAL A 77 -4.15 19.94 -0.73
N THR A 78 -4.89 19.07 -1.43
CA THR A 78 -5.33 17.78 -0.88
C THR A 78 -5.40 16.78 -2.02
N ARG A 79 -4.77 15.60 -1.86
CA ARG A 79 -5.06 14.41 -2.68
C ARG A 79 -6.59 14.28 -2.81
N PRO A 80 -7.17 13.87 -3.96
CA PRO A 80 -8.63 13.88 -4.11
C PRO A 80 -9.26 12.98 -3.04
N THR A 81 -9.91 13.63 -2.06
CA THR A 81 -10.48 13.03 -0.84
C THR A 81 -11.29 11.78 -1.14
N PHE A 82 -12.01 11.80 -2.25
CA PHE A 82 -12.81 10.67 -2.75
C PHE A 82 -12.02 9.36 -2.90
N THR A 83 -10.83 9.38 -3.49
CA THR A 83 -10.05 8.15 -3.72
C THR A 83 -9.60 7.55 -2.39
N MET A 84 -9.15 8.39 -1.45
CA MET A 84 -8.76 7.96 -0.11
C MET A 84 -9.97 7.42 0.68
N ASP A 85 -11.09 8.14 0.65
CA ASP A 85 -12.32 7.74 1.35
C ASP A 85 -12.88 6.44 0.79
N LEU A 86 -12.88 6.28 -0.54
CA LEU A 86 -13.25 5.03 -1.20
C LEU A 86 -12.31 3.89 -0.80
N THR A 87 -10.99 4.12 -0.80
CA THR A 87 -9.99 3.12 -0.38
C THR A 87 -10.27 2.66 1.05
N ARG A 88 -10.46 3.61 1.98
CA ARG A 88 -10.74 3.32 3.40
C ARG A 88 -12.03 2.55 3.58
N MET A 89 -13.10 2.97 2.89
CA MET A 89 -14.39 2.27 2.94
C MET A 89 -14.27 0.84 2.43
N MET A 90 -13.61 0.61 1.29
CA MET A 90 -13.44 -0.73 0.74
C MET A 90 -12.65 -1.64 1.68
N ILE A 91 -11.58 -1.13 2.30
CA ILE A 91 -10.79 -1.88 3.29
C ILE A 91 -11.65 -2.21 4.52
N ALA A 92 -12.33 -1.22 5.08
CA ALA A 92 -13.15 -1.39 6.29
C ALA A 92 -14.31 -2.38 6.08
N CYS A 93 -14.88 -2.40 4.88
CA CYS A 93 -15.95 -3.33 4.50
C CYS A 93 -15.43 -4.68 3.96
N ASN A 94 -14.12 -4.92 3.97
CA ASN A 94 -13.50 -6.13 3.41
C ASN A 94 -13.88 -6.40 1.94
N ILE A 95 -13.97 -5.33 1.14
CA ILE A 95 -14.27 -5.40 -0.29
C ILE A 95 -12.95 -5.48 -1.07
N PRO A 96 -12.73 -6.52 -1.89
CA PRO A 96 -11.53 -6.61 -2.72
C PRO A 96 -11.39 -5.39 -3.64
N LEU A 97 -10.21 -4.76 -3.67
CA LEU A 97 -9.97 -3.54 -4.47
C LEU A 97 -10.24 -3.76 -5.97
N ALA A 98 -10.09 -4.99 -6.48
CA ALA A 98 -10.43 -5.33 -7.86
C ALA A 98 -11.92 -5.12 -8.21
N LYS A 99 -12.81 -4.96 -7.21
CA LYS A 99 -14.24 -4.71 -7.46
C LYS A 99 -14.52 -3.35 -8.09
N VAL A 100 -13.61 -2.37 -7.99
CA VAL A 100 -13.81 -1.07 -8.67
C VAL A 100 -13.72 -1.14 -10.19
N GLU A 101 -13.23 -2.26 -10.73
CA GLU A 101 -13.14 -2.52 -12.16
C GLU A 101 -14.33 -3.35 -12.67
N GLN A 102 -15.28 -3.72 -11.81
CA GLN A 102 -16.48 -4.46 -12.20
C GLN A 102 -17.51 -3.51 -12.83
N PRO A 103 -18.09 -3.85 -14.00
CA PRO A 103 -19.02 -2.95 -14.71
C PRO A 103 -20.21 -2.47 -13.88
N GLU A 104 -20.87 -3.35 -13.12
CA GLU A 104 -22.03 -3.01 -12.29
C GLU A 104 -21.62 -2.09 -11.13
N PHE A 105 -20.42 -2.30 -10.57
CA PHE A 105 -19.86 -1.45 -9.53
C PHE A 105 -19.58 -0.05 -10.08
N ILE A 106 -18.97 0.04 -11.27
CA ILE A 106 -18.72 1.31 -11.96
C ILE A 106 -20.03 2.04 -12.26
N ASN A 107 -20.98 1.36 -12.90
CA ASN A 107 -22.27 1.95 -13.27
C ASN A 107 -23.03 2.47 -12.05
N PHE A 108 -23.00 1.75 -10.92
CA PHE A 108 -23.63 2.20 -9.69
C PHE A 108 -23.01 3.50 -9.17
N PHE A 109 -21.69 3.57 -9.04
CA PHE A 109 -21.00 4.75 -8.51
C PHE A 109 -21.06 5.94 -9.49
N GLU A 110 -20.92 5.71 -10.80
CA GLU A 110 -21.04 6.78 -11.78
C GLU A 110 -22.47 7.36 -11.79
N LYS A 111 -23.50 6.50 -11.69
CA LYS A 111 -24.89 6.93 -11.63
C LYS A 111 -25.23 7.72 -10.37
N HIS A 112 -24.76 7.27 -9.21
CA HIS A 112 -25.19 7.82 -7.91
C HIS A 112 -24.23 8.86 -7.32
N CYS A 113 -22.95 8.83 -7.68
CA CYS A 113 -21.94 9.75 -7.16
C CYS A 113 -21.44 10.75 -8.21
N GLY A 114 -21.69 10.54 -9.50
CA GLY A 114 -21.23 11.41 -10.58
C GLY A 114 -19.70 11.49 -10.72
N LYS A 115 -18.97 10.58 -10.08
CA LYS A 115 -17.50 10.52 -10.09
C LYS A 115 -17.04 9.27 -10.81
N ARG A 116 -16.00 9.41 -11.63
CA ARG A 116 -15.27 8.26 -12.18
C ARG A 116 -14.54 7.54 -11.06
N LEU A 117 -14.60 6.22 -11.08
CA LEU A 117 -13.85 5.41 -10.12
C LEU A 117 -12.35 5.39 -10.47
N PRO A 118 -11.48 5.40 -9.44
CA PRO A 118 -10.05 5.17 -9.62
C PRO A 118 -9.79 3.72 -10.03
N SER A 119 -8.67 3.49 -10.72
CA SER A 119 -8.22 2.13 -11.06
C SER A 119 -7.84 1.34 -9.80
N ARG A 120 -7.84 0.00 -9.90
CA ARG A 120 -7.31 -0.86 -8.82
C ARG A 120 -5.90 -0.44 -8.43
N THR A 121 -5.03 -0.14 -9.40
CA THR A 121 -3.64 0.29 -9.15
C THR A 121 -3.58 1.56 -8.31
N THR A 122 -4.46 2.52 -8.57
CA THR A 122 -4.55 3.77 -7.81
C THR A 122 -4.96 3.49 -6.36
N LEU A 123 -5.99 2.65 -6.15
CA LEU A 123 -6.43 2.27 -4.81
C LEU A 123 -5.36 1.49 -4.04
N THR A 124 -4.61 0.60 -4.70
CA THR A 124 -3.50 -0.13 -4.08
C THR A 124 -2.44 0.83 -3.55
N LYS A 125 -2.05 1.84 -4.34
CA LYS A 125 -1.09 2.86 -3.88
C LYS A 125 -1.62 3.65 -2.68
N CYS A 126 -2.89 4.06 -2.72
CA CYS A 126 -3.52 4.73 -1.58
C CYS A 126 -3.56 3.84 -0.33
N MET A 127 -3.83 2.54 -0.48
CA MET A 127 -3.80 1.58 0.62
C MET A 127 -2.38 1.45 1.21
N GLU A 128 -1.35 1.39 0.36
CA GLU A 128 0.05 1.33 0.80
C GLU A 128 0.45 2.57 1.62
N GLU A 129 0.08 3.77 1.16
CA GLU A 129 0.30 5.04 1.89
C GLU A 129 -0.43 5.07 3.26
N GLU A 130 -1.67 4.56 3.31
CA GLU A 130 -2.42 4.44 4.56
C GLU A 130 -1.77 3.40 5.50
N CYS A 131 -1.23 2.31 4.95
CA CYS A 131 -0.48 1.32 5.73
C CYS A 131 0.78 1.93 6.36
N GLU A 132 1.52 2.76 5.63
CA GLU A 132 2.69 3.49 6.16
C GLU A 132 2.29 4.44 7.30
N THR A 133 1.15 5.12 7.14
CA THR A 133 0.58 6.00 8.17
C THR A 133 0.21 5.21 9.43
N ILE A 134 -0.41 4.04 9.27
CA ILE A 134 -0.74 3.14 10.38
C ILE A 134 0.53 2.61 11.04
N CYS A 135 1.53 2.16 10.26
CA CYS A 135 2.81 1.71 10.79
C CYS A 135 3.50 2.80 11.63
N SER A 136 3.43 4.05 11.19
CA SER A 136 3.97 5.19 11.94
C SER A 136 3.24 5.40 13.27
N LYS A 137 1.90 5.29 13.29
CA LYS A 137 1.12 5.36 14.54
C LYS A 137 1.45 4.21 15.49
N ILE A 138 1.59 2.98 14.97
CA ILE A 138 2.01 1.83 15.77
C ILE A 138 3.41 2.07 16.34
N LYS A 139 4.36 2.54 15.52
CA LYS A 139 5.71 2.89 15.96
C LYS A 139 5.68 3.86 17.14
N GLU A 140 4.91 4.94 17.03
CA GLU A 140 4.74 5.95 18.10
C GLU A 140 4.16 5.36 19.38
N GLN A 141 3.23 4.41 19.30
CA GLN A 141 2.68 3.77 20.50
C GLN A 141 3.67 2.83 21.17
N LEU A 142 4.51 2.15 20.36
CA LEU A 142 5.48 1.20 20.85
C LEU A 142 6.79 1.87 21.31
N LYS A 143 7.15 3.06 20.79
CA LYS A 143 8.50 3.66 20.98
C LYS A 143 8.83 3.86 22.46
N GLU A 144 10.11 3.67 22.81
CA GLU A 144 10.65 3.86 24.18
C GLU A 144 9.98 3.04 25.29
N LYS A 145 9.12 2.07 24.96
CA LYS A 145 8.45 1.19 25.91
C LYS A 145 9.00 -0.23 25.84
N ASP A 146 8.84 -0.95 26.95
CA ASP A 146 8.98 -2.40 26.97
C ASP A 146 7.85 -3.02 26.12
N ILE A 147 8.19 -3.97 25.26
CA ILE A 147 7.24 -4.59 24.33
C ILE A 147 7.21 -6.10 24.45
N PHE A 148 6.08 -6.67 24.06
CA PHE A 148 5.92 -8.10 23.82
C PHE A 148 5.64 -8.36 22.35
N VAL A 149 6.00 -9.57 21.90
CA VAL A 149 5.64 -10.09 20.59
C VAL A 149 4.92 -11.42 20.74
N GLN A 150 3.90 -11.63 19.94
CA GLN A 150 3.21 -12.90 19.80
C GLN A 150 3.38 -13.36 18.36
N ALA A 151 3.70 -14.64 18.17
CA ALA A 151 3.70 -15.26 16.86
C ALA A 151 2.77 -16.46 16.88
N ASP A 152 1.85 -16.49 15.92
CA ASP A 152 0.90 -17.57 15.73
C ASP A 152 0.88 -18.00 14.27
N GLU A 153 0.69 -19.29 14.04
CA GLU A 153 0.74 -19.90 12.72
C GLU A 153 -0.64 -20.38 12.30
N THR A 154 -1.02 -20.08 11.07
CA THR A 154 -2.22 -20.61 10.44
C THR A 154 -1.86 -21.22 9.09
N THR A 155 -2.50 -22.33 8.78
CA THR A 155 -2.37 -22.98 7.47
C THR A 155 -3.63 -22.71 6.68
N ASP A 156 -3.49 -22.23 5.44
CA ASP A 156 -4.64 -22.05 4.56
C ASP A 156 -5.12 -23.38 3.94
N SER A 157 -6.22 -23.33 3.20
CA SER A 157 -6.79 -24.52 2.54
C SER A 157 -5.89 -25.12 1.45
N GLN A 158 -4.84 -24.41 1.03
CA GLN A 158 -3.85 -24.89 0.06
C GLN A 158 -2.57 -25.43 0.74
N GLY A 159 -2.55 -25.51 2.08
CA GLY A 159 -1.40 -25.99 2.84
C GLY A 159 -0.29 -24.97 3.00
N ARG A 160 -0.52 -23.69 2.67
CA ARG A 160 0.47 -22.62 2.88
C ARG A 160 0.40 -22.15 4.32
N ALA A 161 1.53 -22.24 5.02
CA ALA A 161 1.67 -21.78 6.39
C ALA A 161 2.03 -20.29 6.42
N MET A 162 1.19 -19.52 7.11
CA MET A 162 1.39 -18.10 7.36
C MET A 162 1.57 -17.87 8.85
N THR A 163 2.66 -17.18 9.22
CA THR A 163 2.88 -16.72 10.59
C THR A 163 2.43 -15.27 10.73
N ALA A 164 1.45 -15.05 11.60
CA ALA A 164 1.04 -13.74 12.06
C ALA A 164 1.95 -13.30 13.21
N ILE A 165 2.52 -12.09 13.08
CA ILE A 165 3.39 -11.50 14.09
C ILE A 165 2.70 -10.26 14.62
N MET A 166 2.39 -10.30 15.90
CA MET A 166 1.72 -9.22 16.61
C MET A 166 2.65 -8.63 17.67
N ALA A 167 2.59 -7.33 17.89
CA ALA A 167 3.38 -6.64 18.91
C ALA A 167 2.54 -5.66 19.72
N GLY A 168 2.80 -5.61 21.02
CA GLY A 168 2.14 -4.69 21.93
C GLY A 168 3.11 -4.19 23.00
N THR A 169 2.66 -3.20 23.76
CA THR A 169 3.37 -2.63 24.91
C THR A 169 3.14 -3.47 26.17
N LEU A 170 4.12 -3.43 27.06
CA LEU A 170 4.01 -3.94 28.42
C LEU A 170 3.88 -2.75 29.37
N ASN A 171 2.75 -2.64 30.06
CA ASN A 171 2.52 -1.59 31.06
C ASN A 171 2.77 -2.06 32.50
N GLY A 172 3.54 -3.14 32.68
CA GLY A 172 3.93 -3.68 33.98
C GLY A 172 2.89 -4.59 34.66
N VAL A 173 1.61 -4.54 34.23
CA VAL A 173 0.52 -5.36 34.82
C VAL A 173 -0.26 -6.13 33.77
N THR A 174 -0.44 -5.57 32.58
CA THR A 174 -1.27 -6.16 31.51
C THR A 174 -0.60 -6.09 30.15
N LEU A 175 -0.96 -7.02 29.28
CA LEU A 175 -0.67 -6.96 27.86
C LEU A 175 -1.71 -6.02 27.22
N GLU A 176 -1.27 -4.89 26.68
CA GLU A 176 -2.17 -4.05 25.88
C GLU A 176 -2.55 -4.77 24.58
N ARG A 177 -3.65 -4.34 23.95
CA ARG A 177 -4.10 -4.94 22.69
C ARG A 177 -2.98 -4.86 21.64
N PRO A 178 -2.49 -6.00 21.12
CA PRO A 178 -1.37 -5.99 20.19
C PRO A 178 -1.82 -5.56 18.79
N PHE A 179 -0.85 -5.04 18.03
CA PHE A 179 -0.98 -4.70 16.62
C PHE A 179 -0.43 -5.82 15.75
N LEU A 180 -1.10 -6.14 14.64
CA LEU A 180 -0.50 -6.96 13.60
C LEU A 180 0.60 -6.15 12.90
N ILE A 181 1.85 -6.59 13.04
CA ILE A 181 3.02 -5.90 12.48
C ILE A 181 3.68 -6.66 11.32
N GLY A 182 3.29 -7.92 11.11
CA GLY A 182 3.77 -8.71 9.99
C GLY A 182 2.94 -9.96 9.75
N LEU A 183 2.84 -10.33 8.47
CA LEU A 183 2.43 -11.65 8.01
C LEU A 183 3.60 -12.19 7.20
N SER A 184 4.10 -13.37 7.56
CA SER A 184 5.23 -13.99 6.87
C SER A 184 4.82 -15.37 6.38
N ASP A 185 5.08 -15.64 5.10
CA ASP A 185 5.06 -17.01 4.59
C ASP A 185 6.25 -17.75 5.21
N VAL A 186 5.94 -18.80 5.96
CA VAL A 186 6.95 -19.68 6.56
C VAL A 186 6.67 -21.12 6.10
N THR A 187 6.52 -21.29 4.79
CA THR A 187 6.39 -22.61 4.10
C THR A 187 7.43 -23.64 4.52
N THR A 188 8.61 -23.22 4.99
CA THR A 188 9.60 -24.09 5.65
C THR A 188 9.79 -23.68 7.11
N ILE A 189 9.00 -24.31 7.97
CA ILE A 189 8.95 -24.03 9.41
C ILE A 189 10.22 -24.54 10.08
N ASN A 190 11.17 -23.64 10.30
CA ASN A 190 12.28 -23.89 11.21
C ASN A 190 12.46 -22.70 12.15
N ASN A 191 13.23 -22.94 13.22
CA ASN A 191 13.44 -21.95 14.26
C ASN A 191 14.12 -20.66 13.77
N GLN A 192 14.94 -20.72 12.72
CA GLN A 192 15.62 -19.55 12.16
C GLN A 192 14.65 -18.71 11.33
N SER A 193 13.80 -19.36 10.54
CA SER A 193 12.76 -18.69 9.75
C SER A 193 11.82 -17.87 10.64
N LEU A 194 11.38 -18.44 11.78
CA LEU A 194 10.53 -17.73 12.75
C LEU A 194 11.25 -16.54 13.40
N GLN A 195 12.50 -16.74 13.85
CA GLN A 195 13.32 -15.66 14.41
C GLN A 195 13.45 -14.49 13.41
N LEU A 196 13.76 -14.82 12.16
CA LEU A 196 13.97 -13.86 11.11
C LEU A 196 12.66 -13.13 10.75
N ALA A 197 11.53 -13.83 10.73
CA ALA A 197 10.22 -13.25 10.51
C ALA A 197 9.89 -12.22 11.61
N VAL A 198 10.06 -12.58 12.89
CA VAL A 198 9.87 -11.68 14.04
C VAL A 198 10.76 -10.44 13.94
N ILE A 199 12.06 -10.63 13.70
CA ILE A 199 13.02 -9.52 13.60
C ILE A 199 12.68 -8.61 12.42
N ARG A 200 12.32 -9.17 11.25
CA ARG A 200 11.93 -8.38 10.07
C ARG A 200 10.68 -7.56 10.34
N ALA A 201 9.64 -8.15 10.95
CA ALA A 201 8.42 -7.43 11.28
C ALA A 201 8.70 -6.29 12.27
N LEU A 202 9.49 -6.55 13.31
CA LEU A 202 9.89 -5.52 14.28
C LEU A 202 10.72 -4.40 13.63
N ARG A 203 11.70 -4.75 12.80
CA ARG A 203 12.53 -3.75 12.08
C ARG A 203 11.71 -2.92 11.10
N LYS A 204 10.71 -3.51 10.43
CA LYS A 204 9.82 -2.79 9.51
C LYS A 204 9.08 -1.65 10.23
N VAL A 205 8.60 -1.89 11.45
CA VAL A 205 7.83 -0.90 12.21
C VAL A 205 8.73 0.03 13.01
N LEU A 206 9.80 -0.48 13.62
CA LEU A 206 10.60 0.27 14.59
C LEU A 206 11.89 0.84 14.03
N GLY A 207 12.42 0.27 12.94
CA GLY A 207 13.70 0.68 12.36
C GLY A 207 14.84 0.60 13.39
N SER A 208 15.61 1.69 13.50
CA SER A 208 16.70 1.85 14.46
C SER A 208 16.25 1.76 15.92
N GLU A 209 15.00 2.11 16.23
CA GLU A 209 14.48 2.10 17.60
C GLU A 209 14.38 0.69 18.19
N LEU A 210 14.42 -0.36 17.36
CA LEU A 210 14.42 -1.73 17.86
C LEU A 210 15.61 -1.99 18.79
N ALA A 211 16.77 -1.40 18.52
CA ALA A 211 17.97 -1.56 19.36
C ALA A 211 17.82 -0.87 20.73
N ASN A 212 17.06 0.23 20.77
CA ASN A 212 16.76 0.97 22.01
C ASN A 212 15.65 0.30 22.84
N LYS A 213 14.89 -0.63 22.24
CA LYS A 213 13.78 -1.31 22.90
C LYS A 213 14.19 -2.61 23.54
N LYS A 214 13.67 -2.81 24.74
CA LYS A 214 13.82 -4.06 25.48
C LYS A 214 12.61 -4.93 25.14
N LEU A 215 12.69 -5.70 24.05
CA LEU A 215 11.77 -6.81 23.83
C LEU A 215 11.84 -7.73 25.07
N ARG A 216 10.76 -7.81 25.86
CA ARG A 216 10.76 -8.54 27.15
C ARG A 216 10.04 -9.86 27.09
N LEU A 217 9.01 -9.99 26.26
CA LEU A 217 8.16 -11.15 26.21
C LEU A 217 7.97 -11.62 24.78
N PHE A 218 8.12 -12.92 24.57
CA PHE A 218 7.80 -13.60 23.33
C PHE A 218 6.80 -14.70 23.65
N LEU A 219 5.64 -14.68 23.01
CA LEU A 219 4.59 -15.67 23.16
C LEU A 219 4.42 -16.45 21.85
N THR A 220 4.48 -17.77 21.91
CA THR A 220 4.25 -18.65 20.76
C THR A 220 3.52 -19.90 21.18
N ASP A 221 3.22 -20.77 20.23
CA ASP A 221 2.88 -22.15 20.55
C ASP A 221 4.03 -22.88 21.29
N GLY A 222 3.73 -24.10 21.76
CA GLY A 222 4.68 -25.00 22.43
C GLY A 222 5.42 -25.95 21.48
N ALA A 223 5.54 -25.65 20.19
CA ALA A 223 6.28 -26.51 19.27
C ALA A 223 7.80 -26.41 19.47
N SER A 224 8.52 -27.47 19.12
CA SER A 224 9.96 -27.58 19.37
C SER A 224 10.79 -26.50 18.64
N TYR A 225 10.35 -26.09 17.45
CA TYR A 225 11.00 -25.01 16.70
C TYR A 225 10.73 -23.64 17.31
N CYS A 226 9.54 -23.39 17.86
CA CYS A 226 9.22 -22.17 18.60
C CYS A 226 10.08 -22.03 19.87
N LEU A 227 10.26 -23.11 20.62
CA LEU A 227 11.16 -23.15 21.79
C LEU A 227 12.63 -22.89 21.41
N LYS A 228 13.07 -23.37 20.24
CA LYS A 228 14.40 -23.06 19.71
C LYS A 228 14.49 -21.62 19.23
N ALA A 229 13.43 -21.08 18.62
CA ALA A 229 13.36 -19.69 18.17
C ALA A 229 13.42 -18.70 19.33
N GLY A 230 12.66 -18.93 20.40
CA GLY A 230 12.71 -18.11 21.61
C GLY A 230 14.10 -18.10 22.25
N ARG A 231 14.77 -19.26 22.30
CA ARG A 231 16.18 -19.35 22.74
C ARG A 231 17.14 -18.56 21.85
N GLY A 232 16.95 -18.62 20.53
CA GLY A 232 17.75 -17.85 19.58
C GLY A 232 17.53 -16.34 19.69
N LEU A 233 16.27 -15.89 19.80
CA LEU A 233 15.96 -14.47 20.02
C LEU A 233 16.56 -13.94 21.32
N ARG A 234 16.62 -14.76 22.38
CA ARG A 234 17.22 -14.37 23.65
C ARG A 234 18.72 -14.04 23.53
N GLN A 235 19.43 -14.60 22.54
CA GLN A 235 20.83 -14.22 22.28
C GLN A 235 20.94 -12.76 21.79
N GLN A 236 19.95 -12.26 21.04
CA GLN A 236 19.90 -10.88 20.57
C GLN A 236 19.19 -9.93 21.55
N PHE A 237 18.26 -10.46 22.34
CA PHE A 237 17.49 -9.74 23.34
C PHE A 237 17.64 -10.44 24.70
N PRO A 238 18.73 -10.16 25.47
CA PRO A 238 19.08 -10.94 26.67
C PRO A 238 18.00 -10.98 27.76
N ASN A 239 17.19 -9.92 27.84
CA ASN A 239 16.08 -9.78 28.80
C ASN A 239 14.76 -10.38 28.31
N LEU A 240 14.76 -11.08 27.18
CA LEU A 240 13.58 -11.73 26.63
C LEU A 240 13.22 -12.98 27.43
N ILE A 241 11.97 -13.05 27.84
CA ILE A 241 11.30 -14.23 28.40
C ILE A 241 10.44 -14.85 27.30
N HIS A 242 10.64 -16.13 27.02
CA HIS A 242 9.78 -16.89 26.11
C HIS A 242 8.73 -17.65 26.91
N VAL A 243 7.47 -17.49 26.53
CA VAL A 243 6.32 -18.17 27.14
C VAL A 243 5.55 -18.91 26.06
N THR A 244 5.02 -20.08 26.40
CA THR A 244 4.17 -20.88 25.50
C THR A 244 2.70 -20.56 25.72
N CYS A 245 1.91 -20.67 24.65
CA CYS A 245 0.49 -20.39 24.66
C CYS A 245 -0.27 -21.38 25.54
N ILE A 246 -0.89 -20.86 26.60
CA ILE A 246 -1.70 -21.67 27.54
C ILE A 246 -2.93 -22.22 26.85
N ALA A 247 -3.56 -21.47 25.94
CA ALA A 247 -4.72 -21.94 25.19
C ALA A 247 -4.37 -23.19 24.36
N HIS A 248 -3.21 -23.18 23.71
CA HIS A 248 -2.73 -24.34 22.95
C HIS A 248 -2.42 -25.53 23.88
N ALA A 249 -1.83 -25.27 25.05
CA ALA A 249 -1.58 -26.31 26.04
C ALA A 249 -2.88 -26.96 26.53
N LEU A 250 -3.90 -26.16 26.84
CA LEU A 250 -5.22 -26.64 27.25
C LEU A 250 -5.89 -27.45 26.13
N ASN A 251 -5.81 -26.98 24.87
CA ASN A 251 -6.34 -27.73 23.73
C ASN A 251 -5.68 -29.11 23.60
N ARG A 252 -4.35 -29.19 23.74
CA ARG A 252 -3.62 -30.46 23.72
C ARG A 252 -4.03 -31.41 24.86
N VAL A 253 -4.29 -30.87 26.05
CA VAL A 253 -4.80 -31.67 27.19
C VAL A 253 -6.19 -32.22 26.86
N ALA A 254 -7.07 -31.41 26.28
CA ALA A 254 -8.40 -31.84 25.85
C ALA A 254 -8.32 -32.92 24.76
N ASP A 255 -7.46 -32.75 23.75
CA ASP A 255 -7.25 -33.74 22.69
C ASP A 255 -6.71 -35.08 23.23
N LEU A 256 -5.80 -35.01 24.19
CA LEU A 256 -5.29 -36.20 24.87
C LEU A 256 -6.40 -36.91 25.65
N ALA A 257 -7.23 -36.17 26.40
CA ALA A 257 -8.37 -36.75 27.11
C ALA A 257 -9.34 -37.44 26.13
N ARG A 258 -9.68 -36.78 25.01
CA ARG A 258 -10.50 -37.39 23.96
C ARG A 258 -9.90 -38.70 23.44
N THR A 259 -8.59 -38.72 23.21
CA THR A 259 -7.91 -39.92 22.69
C THR A 259 -7.88 -41.06 23.72
N GLN A 260 -7.72 -40.74 25.01
CA GLN A 260 -7.65 -41.72 26.09
C GLN A 260 -9.02 -42.26 26.51
N PHE A 261 -10.10 -41.52 26.29
CA PHE A 261 -11.45 -41.89 26.73
C PHE A 261 -12.48 -41.96 25.57
N PRO A 262 -12.30 -42.88 24.59
CA PRO A 262 -13.17 -42.95 23.41
C PRO A 262 -14.65 -43.22 23.75
N LYS A 263 -14.94 -43.96 24.83
CA LYS A 263 -16.31 -44.22 25.29
C LYS A 263 -17.06 -42.94 25.70
N VAL A 264 -16.35 -41.99 26.31
CA VAL A 264 -16.91 -40.69 26.69
C VAL A 264 -17.23 -39.86 25.45
N ASN A 265 -16.38 -39.94 24.41
CA ASN A 265 -16.66 -39.27 23.14
C ASN A 265 -17.93 -39.82 22.48
N HIS A 266 -18.13 -41.14 22.50
CA HIS A 266 -19.33 -41.77 21.96
C HIS A 266 -20.60 -41.30 22.70
N LEU A 267 -20.56 -41.26 24.03
CA LEU A 267 -21.67 -40.79 24.85
C LEU A 267 -22.03 -39.31 24.59
N ILE A 268 -21.03 -38.45 24.36
CA ILE A 268 -21.25 -37.01 24.11
C ILE A 268 -21.71 -36.75 22.67
N SER A 269 -21.44 -37.67 21.73
CA SER A 269 -21.82 -37.51 20.32
C SER A 269 -23.26 -37.93 19.97
N GLU A 270 -23.98 -38.50 20.93
CA GLU A 270 -25.44 -38.77 20.86
C GLU A 270 -26.26 -37.55 21.30
#